data_AF-A0A3D8T2Y3-F1
#
_entry.id   AF-A0A3D8T2Y3-F1
#
_cell.length_a   1.000
_cell.length_b   1.000
_cell.length_c   1.000
_cell.angle_alpha   90.00
_cell.angle_beta   90.00
_cell.angle_gamma   90.00
#
_symmetry.space_group_name_H-M   'P 1'
#
loop_
_entity.id
_entity.type
_entity.pdbx_description
1 polymer ?
#
loop_
_entity_poly.entity_id
_entity_poly.type
_entity_poly.pdbx_seq_one_letter_code
_entity_poly.pdbx_strand_id
1 'polypeptide(L)'
;MNLILDIDPSGIHKPNHIIQHPLPWISCFTPRQHILADKVCQEDNDFFLVHWPFKSEKQRQMFLDMDLSRWSTSACANALDSRIQIHARFNTVLFLIDDMIDKMGIVQGQKYINTLIHSVETNTAPSSPDTASQILATLFAQITLADKPKASDLWTALVPFWRAQTESRRDRTRSLDEYLAWRVTDIGHFVTGALGRWAIDASIPPHEEALIRSIDANIGAQVVLVNDLFSWEKELLDAAKMDSEVVNAVGLVMRLENVDAGAAQRMLAIKVKELEDKHVELLDGKMENLSRDSKVYVRFLENMAAGNESWSRGTARYNVVGGQQVRPEVENISFRVFDLEGDKGCDI
;
A
#
# COMPACT_ATOMS: atom_id res chain seq x y z
N MET A 1 19.03 -34.10 10.02
CA MET A 1 18.74 -35.24 9.12
C MET A 1 18.54 -34.65 7.74
N ASN A 2 19.38 -35.06 6.78
CA ASN A 2 19.61 -34.36 5.51
C ASN A 2 18.33 -34.25 4.63
N LEU A 3 18.00 -33.04 4.20
CA LEU A 3 17.05 -32.79 3.11
C LEU A 3 17.82 -32.89 1.79
N ILE A 4 17.51 -33.94 1.03
CA ILE A 4 18.02 -34.16 -0.33
C ILE A 4 17.19 -33.27 -1.27
N LEU A 5 17.88 -32.43 -2.05
CA LEU A 5 17.31 -31.68 -3.16
C LEU A 5 17.15 -32.64 -4.35
N ASP A 6 15.92 -32.91 -4.76
CA ASP A 6 15.63 -33.57 -6.04
C ASP A 6 15.94 -32.61 -7.19
N ILE A 7 16.91 -32.98 -8.03
CA ILE A 7 17.24 -32.31 -9.29
C ILE A 7 16.83 -33.24 -10.43
N ASP A 8 15.85 -32.82 -11.23
CA ASP A 8 15.41 -33.52 -12.45
C ASP A 8 16.50 -33.40 -13.55
N PRO A 9 16.99 -34.51 -14.16
CA PRO A 9 18.08 -34.49 -15.14
C PRO A 9 17.67 -34.14 -16.58
N SER A 10 16.39 -33.82 -16.85
CA SER A 10 15.86 -33.82 -18.22
C SER A 10 16.11 -32.58 -19.09
N GLY A 11 16.78 -31.53 -18.60
CA GLY A 11 17.29 -30.43 -19.46
C GLY A 11 16.26 -29.66 -20.29
N ILE A 12 14.95 -29.84 -20.03
CA ILE A 12 13.87 -29.06 -20.62
C ILE A 12 13.46 -28.03 -19.56
N HIS A 13 13.69 -26.74 -19.84
CA HIS A 13 13.14 -25.65 -19.04
C HIS A 13 11.61 -25.74 -19.06
N LYS A 14 11.03 -26.41 -18.06
CA LYS A 14 9.64 -26.15 -17.68
C LYS A 14 9.61 -24.73 -17.12
N PRO A 15 8.65 -23.87 -17.49
CA PRO A 15 8.45 -22.60 -16.81
C PRO A 15 8.07 -22.93 -15.37
N ASN A 16 9.05 -22.88 -14.48
CA ASN A 16 8.85 -23.10 -13.06
C ASN A 16 8.30 -21.78 -12.52
N HIS A 17 7.27 -21.86 -11.67
CA HIS A 17 6.67 -20.75 -10.91
C HIS A 17 5.47 -20.05 -11.57
N ILE A 18 4.41 -20.82 -11.84
CA ILE A 18 3.06 -20.28 -11.66
C ILE A 18 2.82 -20.22 -10.15
N ILE A 19 2.85 -19.02 -9.56
CA ILE A 19 2.54 -18.82 -8.14
C ILE A 19 1.03 -18.65 -8.03
N GLN A 20 0.28 -19.75 -7.96
CA GLN A 20 -1.10 -19.64 -7.47
C GLN A 20 -1.04 -19.27 -5.99
N HIS A 21 -1.41 -18.03 -5.64
CA HIS A 21 -1.50 -17.66 -4.24
C HIS A 21 -2.57 -18.54 -3.56
N PRO A 22 -2.23 -19.33 -2.54
CA PRO A 22 -3.08 -20.39 -2.00
C PRO A 22 -4.25 -19.86 -1.15
N LEU A 23 -4.47 -18.54 -1.12
CA LEU A 23 -5.44 -17.91 -0.23
C LEU A 23 -6.81 -17.83 -0.92
N PRO A 24 -7.84 -18.54 -0.39
CA PRO A 24 -9.12 -18.68 -1.06
C PRO A 24 -10.08 -17.58 -0.57
N TRP A 25 -10.02 -16.40 -1.17
CA TRP A 25 -11.19 -15.51 -1.16
C TRP A 25 -11.43 -14.96 -2.55
N ILE A 26 -12.70 -14.72 -2.84
CA ILE A 26 -13.15 -13.99 -4.02
C ILE A 26 -13.57 -12.63 -3.51
N SER A 27 -12.82 -11.60 -3.90
CA SER A 27 -13.13 -10.23 -3.50
C SER A 27 -14.44 -9.76 -4.13
N CYS A 28 -15.25 -9.01 -3.37
CA CYS A 28 -16.38 -8.29 -3.94
C CYS A 28 -15.95 -6.99 -4.67
N PHE A 29 -14.71 -6.55 -4.48
CA PHE A 29 -14.18 -5.36 -5.14
C PHE A 29 -13.54 -5.69 -6.48
N THR A 30 -13.82 -4.86 -7.48
CA THR A 30 -13.26 -5.03 -8.83
C THR A 30 -12.11 -4.04 -9.04
N PRO A 31 -10.88 -4.51 -9.32
CA PRO A 31 -9.75 -3.62 -9.52
C PRO A 31 -9.93 -2.78 -10.78
N ARG A 32 -9.59 -1.49 -10.67
CA ARG A 32 -9.60 -0.53 -11.78
C ARG A 32 -8.23 0.13 -11.90
N GLN A 33 -7.98 0.77 -13.03
CA GLN A 33 -6.83 1.64 -13.23
C GLN A 33 -7.31 3.03 -13.61
N HIS A 34 -6.59 4.04 -13.17
CA HIS A 34 -6.73 5.38 -13.71
C HIS A 34 -6.49 5.37 -15.23
N ILE A 35 -7.22 6.18 -15.99
CA ILE A 35 -7.12 6.22 -17.46
C ILE A 35 -5.71 6.60 -17.96
N LEU A 36 -5.01 7.41 -17.18
CA LEU A 36 -3.61 7.81 -17.44
C LEU A 36 -2.56 6.87 -16.82
N ALA A 37 -2.93 5.69 -16.32
CA ALA A 37 -2.03 4.85 -15.52
C ALA A 37 -0.70 4.55 -16.21
N ASP A 38 -0.70 4.11 -17.48
CA ASP A 38 0.54 3.75 -18.18
C ASP A 38 1.47 4.95 -18.36
N LYS A 39 0.91 6.11 -18.71
CA LYS A 39 1.67 7.35 -18.83
C LYS A 39 2.27 7.75 -17.48
N VAL A 40 1.46 7.74 -16.43
CA VAL A 40 1.89 8.11 -15.07
C VAL A 40 2.98 7.17 -14.57
N CYS A 41 2.81 5.86 -14.75
CA CYS A 41 3.80 4.88 -14.34
C CYS A 41 5.13 5.06 -15.05
N GLN A 42 5.10 5.30 -16.37
CA GLN A 42 6.32 5.56 -17.14
C GLN A 42 7.02 6.84 -16.68
N GLU A 43 6.30 7.95 -16.55
CA GLU A 43 6.86 9.24 -16.11
C GLU A 43 7.42 9.18 -14.68
N ASP A 44 6.79 8.40 -13.79
CA ASP A 44 7.29 8.21 -12.44
C ASP A 44 8.55 7.34 -12.42
N ASN A 45 8.57 6.25 -13.19
CA ASN A 45 9.74 5.39 -13.32
C ASN A 45 10.95 6.18 -13.86
N ASP A 46 10.76 6.95 -14.93
CA ASP A 46 11.82 7.79 -15.51
C ASP A 46 12.33 8.82 -14.51
N PHE A 47 11.43 9.45 -13.75
CA PHE A 47 11.79 10.41 -12.71
C PHE A 47 12.68 9.75 -11.62
N PHE A 48 12.27 8.64 -11.03
CA PHE A 48 13.05 8.01 -9.97
C PHE A 48 14.36 7.40 -10.50
N LEU A 49 14.40 6.85 -11.73
CA LEU A 49 15.65 6.35 -12.32
C LEU A 49 16.70 7.46 -12.53
N VAL A 50 16.27 8.71 -12.68
CA VAL A 50 17.17 9.88 -12.82
C VAL A 50 17.54 10.45 -11.45
N HIS A 51 16.55 10.65 -10.57
CA HIS A 51 16.72 11.45 -9.36
C HIS A 51 17.04 10.63 -8.11
N TRP A 52 16.58 9.38 -8.03
CA TRP A 52 16.77 8.54 -6.85
C TRP A 52 18.18 7.92 -6.83
N PRO A 53 18.88 7.92 -5.68
CA PRO A 53 20.26 7.45 -5.58
C PRO A 53 20.34 5.91 -5.48
N PHE A 54 19.86 5.19 -6.50
CA PHE A 54 20.04 3.74 -6.60
C PHE A 54 21.53 3.38 -6.62
N LYS A 55 21.93 2.40 -5.81
CA LYS A 55 23.34 2.01 -5.62
C LYS A 55 23.86 1.05 -6.68
N SER A 56 22.97 0.47 -7.50
CA SER A 56 23.33 -0.48 -8.55
C SER A 56 22.22 -0.65 -9.58
N GLU A 57 22.57 -1.20 -10.74
CA GLU A 57 21.59 -1.59 -11.76
C GLU A 57 20.58 -2.62 -11.25
N LYS A 58 21.02 -3.52 -10.35
CA LYS A 58 20.12 -4.46 -9.68
C LYS A 58 19.03 -3.74 -8.88
N GLN A 59 19.36 -2.63 -8.20
CA GLN A 59 18.36 -1.85 -7.46
C GLN A 59 17.44 -1.06 -8.38
N ARG A 60 17.96 -0.54 -9.51
CA ARG A 60 17.15 0.11 -10.56
C ARG A 60 16.12 -0.86 -11.13
N GLN A 61 16.56 -2.05 -11.51
CA GLN A 61 15.67 -3.09 -12.05
C GLN A 61 14.64 -3.54 -11.01
N MET A 62 15.07 -3.76 -9.75
CA MET A 62 14.15 -4.12 -8.67
C MET A 62 13.06 -3.07 -8.46
N PHE A 63 13.41 -1.77 -8.51
CA PHE A 63 12.43 -0.70 -8.43
C PHE A 63 11.40 -0.76 -9.56
N LEU A 64 11.83 -1.00 -10.80
CA LEU A 64 10.93 -1.16 -11.94
C LEU A 64 10.02 -2.40 -11.78
N ASP A 65 10.56 -3.51 -11.29
CA ASP A 65 9.81 -4.75 -11.10
C ASP A 65 8.77 -4.66 -9.96
N MET A 66 8.95 -3.75 -9.00
CA MET A 66 7.95 -3.49 -7.95
C MET A 66 6.69 -2.78 -8.48
N ASP A 67 6.79 -2.07 -9.60
CA ASP A 67 5.70 -1.29 -10.23
C ASP A 67 4.92 -0.43 -9.22
N LEU A 68 5.65 0.36 -8.41
CA LEU A 68 5.09 1.07 -7.25
C LEU A 68 4.00 2.10 -7.62
N SER A 69 4.19 2.80 -8.73
CA SER A 69 3.23 3.80 -9.22
C SER A 69 1.93 3.13 -9.69
N ARG A 70 1.97 1.88 -10.14
CA ARG A 70 0.78 1.10 -10.52
C ARG A 70 -0.15 0.86 -9.35
N TRP A 71 0.38 0.60 -8.16
CA TRP A 71 -0.44 0.54 -6.94
C TRP A 71 -1.24 1.84 -6.79
N SER A 72 -0.57 2.99 -6.94
CA SER A 72 -1.18 4.31 -6.76
C SER A 72 -2.28 4.60 -7.80
N THR A 73 -2.05 4.24 -9.06
CA THR A 73 -3.03 4.42 -10.15
C THR A 73 -4.19 3.43 -10.07
N SER A 74 -4.00 2.30 -9.37
CA SER A 74 -5.08 1.36 -9.05
C SER A 74 -5.92 1.87 -7.87
N ALA A 75 -5.23 2.24 -6.79
CA ALA A 75 -5.84 2.65 -5.53
C ALA A 75 -6.65 3.95 -5.67
N CYS A 76 -6.26 4.82 -6.60
CA CYS A 76 -6.95 6.07 -6.89
C CYS A 76 -7.37 6.15 -8.37
N ALA A 77 -8.03 5.11 -8.85
CA ALA A 77 -8.45 5.02 -10.26
C ALA A 77 -9.40 6.16 -10.71
N ASN A 78 -10.08 6.80 -9.76
CA ASN A 78 -10.97 7.94 -9.97
C ASN A 78 -10.36 9.31 -9.59
N ALA A 79 -9.03 9.40 -9.48
CA ALA A 79 -8.34 10.68 -9.33
C ALA A 79 -8.64 11.64 -10.49
N LEU A 80 -8.43 12.93 -10.25
CA LEU A 80 -8.35 13.90 -11.33
C LEU A 80 -7.07 13.68 -12.15
N ASP A 81 -7.18 13.76 -13.47
CA ASP A 81 -6.04 13.69 -14.41
C ASP A 81 -4.91 14.66 -14.03
N SER A 82 -5.26 15.85 -13.54
CA SER A 82 -4.30 16.88 -13.14
C SER A 82 -3.60 16.59 -11.80
N ARG A 83 -4.09 15.62 -11.01
CA ARG A 83 -3.59 15.30 -9.67
C ARG A 83 -2.95 13.91 -9.57
N ILE A 84 -3.27 12.98 -10.49
CA ILE A 84 -2.81 11.58 -10.40
C ILE A 84 -1.28 11.44 -10.43
N GLN A 85 -0.55 12.25 -11.19
CA GLN A 85 0.92 12.17 -11.24
C GLN A 85 1.54 12.50 -9.87
N ILE A 86 1.05 13.54 -9.20
CA ILE A 86 1.53 13.94 -7.86
C ILE A 86 1.15 12.87 -6.84
N HIS A 87 -0.07 12.35 -6.89
CA HIS A 87 -0.52 11.26 -6.03
C HIS A 87 0.37 10.02 -6.17
N ALA A 88 0.66 9.58 -7.40
CA ALA A 88 1.52 8.44 -7.66
C ALA A 88 2.95 8.69 -7.15
N ARG A 89 3.56 9.83 -7.51
CA ARG A 89 4.93 10.15 -7.10
C ARG A 89 5.10 10.26 -5.59
N PHE A 90 4.11 10.80 -4.91
CA PHE A 90 4.11 10.93 -3.45
C PHE A 90 4.11 9.54 -2.79
N ASN A 91 3.22 8.64 -3.20
CA ASN A 91 3.21 7.28 -2.66
C ASN A 91 4.48 6.49 -3.04
N THR A 92 5.00 6.65 -4.26
CA THR A 92 6.25 6.00 -4.68
C THR A 92 7.42 6.40 -3.75
N VAL A 93 7.56 7.70 -3.43
CA VAL A 93 8.63 8.12 -2.50
C VAL A 93 8.39 7.61 -1.08
N LEU A 94 7.14 7.47 -0.62
CA LEU A 94 6.84 6.84 0.67
C LEU A 94 7.25 5.37 0.71
N PHE A 95 6.97 4.57 -0.33
CA PHE A 95 7.44 3.18 -0.42
C PHE A 95 8.97 3.07 -0.38
N LEU A 96 9.67 3.98 -1.07
CA LEU A 96 11.13 3.99 -1.07
C LEU A 96 11.72 4.39 0.29
N ILE A 97 11.06 5.32 1.00
CA ILE A 97 11.42 5.73 2.35
C ILE A 97 11.16 4.59 3.35
N ASP A 98 10.03 3.89 3.24
CA ASP A 98 9.68 2.70 4.02
C ASP A 98 10.81 1.65 3.93
N ASP A 99 11.22 1.30 2.71
CA ASP A 99 12.34 0.37 2.47
C ASP A 99 13.70 0.85 2.99
N MET A 100 13.87 2.16 3.15
CA MET A 100 15.08 2.74 3.76
C MET A 100 15.01 2.65 5.27
N ILE A 101 13.88 3.04 5.87
CA ILE A 101 13.65 3.02 7.33
C ILE A 101 13.73 1.60 7.87
N ASP A 102 13.19 0.61 7.17
CA ASP A 102 13.29 -0.82 7.54
C ASP A 102 14.74 -1.31 7.70
N LYS A 103 15.71 -0.64 7.06
CA LYS A 103 17.14 -0.96 7.15
C LYS A 103 17.88 -0.08 8.17
N MET A 104 17.20 0.86 8.81
CA MET A 104 17.75 1.73 9.84
C MET A 104 17.46 1.16 11.23
N GLY A 105 18.39 1.34 12.17
CA GLY A 105 18.06 1.17 13.58
C GLY A 105 17.12 2.29 14.07
N ILE A 106 16.35 2.03 15.13
CA ILE A 106 15.34 2.95 15.69
C ILE A 106 15.86 4.39 15.82
N VAL A 107 17.03 4.59 16.45
CA VAL A 107 17.61 5.92 16.68
C VAL A 107 17.92 6.65 15.37
N GLN A 108 18.45 5.93 14.37
CA GLN A 108 18.77 6.49 13.07
C GLN A 108 17.49 6.83 12.28
N GLY A 109 16.50 5.93 12.32
CA GLY A 109 15.19 6.15 11.70
C GLY A 109 14.50 7.39 12.27
N GLN A 110 14.47 7.55 13.61
CA GLN A 110 13.88 8.73 14.26
C GLN A 110 14.54 10.04 13.81
N LYS A 111 15.88 10.06 13.70
CA LYS A 111 16.62 11.23 13.21
C LYS A 111 16.30 11.52 11.74
N TYR A 112 16.21 10.48 10.92
CA TYR A 112 15.84 10.62 9.50
C TYR A 112 14.43 11.19 9.34
N ILE A 113 13.46 10.66 10.08
CA ILE A 113 12.08 11.15 10.07
C ILE A 113 11.96 12.59 10.55
N ASN A 114 12.70 12.97 11.59
CA ASN A 114 12.76 14.37 12.01
C ASN A 114 13.26 15.29 10.89
N THR A 115 14.18 14.80 10.06
CA THR A 115 14.70 15.55 8.90
C THR A 115 13.63 15.66 7.80
N LEU A 116 12.88 14.60 7.52
CA LEU A 116 11.76 14.61 6.57
C LEU A 116 10.67 15.60 7.00
N ILE A 117 10.24 15.52 8.26
CA ILE A 117 9.23 16.43 8.85
C ILE A 117 9.70 17.87 8.70
N HIS A 118 10.92 18.18 9.15
CA HIS A 118 11.45 19.54 9.07
C HIS A 118 11.50 20.06 7.63
N SER A 119 11.92 19.22 6.67
CA SER A 119 12.04 19.62 5.27
C SER A 119 10.70 19.99 4.64
N VAL A 120 9.64 19.25 4.98
CA VAL A 120 8.29 19.54 4.52
C VAL A 120 7.72 20.77 5.23
N GLU A 121 7.91 20.92 6.55
CA GLU A 121 7.40 22.06 7.33
C GLU A 121 7.98 23.40 6.88
N THR A 122 9.29 23.47 6.65
CA THR A 122 9.96 24.72 6.28
C THR A 122 9.93 24.98 4.78
N ASN A 123 9.51 23.99 3.99
CA ASN A 123 9.68 23.99 2.54
C ASN A 123 11.15 24.28 2.14
N THR A 124 12.10 23.82 2.95
CA THR A 124 13.54 23.93 2.66
C THR A 124 14.14 22.55 2.59
N ALA A 125 14.90 22.27 1.53
CA ALA A 125 15.79 21.11 1.54
C ALA A 125 16.76 21.24 2.73
N PRO A 126 17.07 20.14 3.44
CA PRO A 126 18.07 20.19 4.50
C PRO A 126 19.41 20.63 3.89
N SER A 127 20.24 21.27 4.72
CA SER A 127 21.59 21.75 4.35
C SER A 127 22.57 20.64 3.95
N SER A 128 22.14 19.38 3.99
CA SER A 128 22.71 18.26 3.24
C SER A 128 21.58 17.58 2.44
N PRO A 129 21.71 17.46 1.10
CA PRO A 129 20.61 17.11 0.20
C PRO A 129 20.29 15.61 0.22
N ASP A 130 19.47 15.15 1.16
CA ASP A 130 18.80 13.86 0.98
C ASP A 130 17.73 13.98 -0.12
N THR A 131 17.83 13.16 -1.16
CA THR A 131 16.93 13.19 -2.32
C THR A 131 15.46 13.02 -1.91
N ALA A 132 15.17 12.12 -0.96
CA ALA A 132 13.80 11.85 -0.55
C ALA A 132 13.15 13.08 0.09
N SER A 133 13.89 13.76 0.96
CA SER A 133 13.48 15.02 1.59
C SER A 133 13.13 16.10 0.55
N GLN A 134 13.92 16.23 -0.52
CA GLN A 134 13.66 17.21 -1.59
C GLN A 134 12.42 16.88 -2.41
N ILE A 135 12.27 15.61 -2.81
CA ILE A 135 11.12 15.14 -3.57
C ILE A 135 9.85 15.40 -2.75
N LEU A 136 9.83 15.01 -1.47
CA LEU A 136 8.68 15.20 -0.59
C LEU A 136 8.35 16.67 -0.37
N ALA A 137 9.33 17.51 -0.04
CA ALA A 137 9.08 18.95 0.15
C ALA A 137 8.50 19.59 -1.12
N THR A 138 9.04 19.24 -2.30
CA THR A 138 8.56 19.75 -3.59
C THR A 138 7.12 19.31 -3.87
N LEU A 139 6.81 18.01 -3.69
CA LEU A 139 5.46 17.49 -3.92
C LEU A 139 4.46 18.09 -2.94
N PHE A 140 4.83 18.18 -1.66
CA PHE A 140 3.97 18.75 -0.64
C PHE A 140 3.69 20.24 -0.87
N ALA A 141 4.68 21.00 -1.37
CA ALA A 141 4.49 22.38 -1.80
C ALA A 141 3.51 22.49 -2.98
N GLN A 142 3.57 21.58 -3.96
CA GLN A 142 2.61 21.53 -5.07
C GLN A 142 1.19 21.19 -4.60
N ILE A 143 1.04 20.22 -3.69
CA ILE A 143 -0.24 19.86 -3.06
C ILE A 143 -0.82 21.08 -2.31
N THR A 144 0.02 21.76 -1.52
CA THR A 144 -0.35 22.97 -0.76
C THR A 144 -0.76 24.13 -1.65
N LEU A 145 -0.04 24.33 -2.76
CA LEU A 145 -0.37 25.37 -3.74
C LEU A 145 -1.72 25.09 -4.42
N ALA A 146 -2.02 23.83 -4.70
CA ALA A 146 -3.26 23.42 -5.34
C ALA A 146 -4.48 23.48 -4.39
N ASP A 147 -4.33 23.02 -3.15
CA ASP A 147 -5.40 22.99 -2.14
C ASP A 147 -4.81 22.97 -0.72
N LYS A 148 -4.70 24.16 -0.13
CA LYS A 148 -4.10 24.34 1.21
C LYS A 148 -4.88 23.63 2.33
N PRO A 149 -6.22 23.68 2.40
CA PRO A 149 -6.97 22.89 3.38
C PRO A 149 -6.67 21.38 3.31
N LYS A 150 -6.75 20.76 2.12
CA LYS A 150 -6.48 19.31 1.99
C LYS A 150 -5.01 18.96 2.23
N ALA A 151 -4.07 19.87 1.92
CA ALA A 151 -2.67 19.72 2.31
C ALA A 151 -2.50 19.71 3.84
N SER A 152 -3.25 20.53 4.56
CA SER A 152 -3.24 20.53 6.03
C SER A 152 -3.74 19.19 6.60
N ASP A 153 -4.82 18.64 6.02
CA ASP A 153 -5.31 17.31 6.39
C ASP A 153 -4.24 16.23 6.15
N LEU A 154 -3.57 16.28 5.00
CA LEU A 154 -2.46 15.37 4.69
C LEU A 154 -1.33 15.50 5.70
N TRP A 155 -0.96 16.72 6.10
CA TRP A 155 0.05 16.96 7.13
C TRP A 155 -0.31 16.30 8.47
N THR A 156 -1.56 16.46 8.89
CA THR A 156 -2.07 15.86 10.14
C THR A 156 -2.01 14.33 10.12
N ALA A 157 -2.12 13.69 8.94
CA ALA A 157 -1.95 12.25 8.80
C ALA A 157 -0.48 11.81 8.68
N LEU A 158 0.35 12.61 8.00
CA LEU A 158 1.73 12.25 7.64
C LEU A 158 2.67 12.20 8.85
N VAL A 159 2.52 13.14 9.78
CA VAL A 159 3.38 13.20 10.98
C VAL A 159 3.19 11.97 11.89
N PRO A 160 1.96 11.57 12.27
CA PRO A 160 1.74 10.33 13.03
C PRO A 160 2.25 9.08 12.33
N PHE A 161 2.00 8.94 11.01
CA PHE A 161 2.48 7.81 10.21
C PHE A 161 4.01 7.65 10.33
N TRP A 162 4.76 8.72 10.08
CA TRP A 162 6.21 8.64 10.19
C TRP A 162 6.67 8.37 11.64
N ARG A 163 6.01 8.95 12.64
CA ARG A 163 6.34 8.63 14.04
C ARG A 163 6.17 7.13 14.31
N ALA A 164 5.06 6.54 13.88
CA ALA A 164 4.75 5.12 14.04
C ALA A 164 5.83 4.20 13.41
N GLN A 165 6.35 4.53 12.22
CA GLN A 165 7.39 3.74 11.55
C GLN A 165 8.70 3.58 12.36
N THR A 166 8.92 4.42 13.37
CA THR A 166 10.13 4.40 14.22
C THR A 166 9.84 4.17 15.70
N GLU A 167 8.60 3.78 16.02
CA GLU A 167 8.27 3.29 17.34
C GLU A 167 8.78 1.86 17.51
N SER A 168 9.04 1.50 18.77
CA SER A 168 9.49 0.15 19.09
C SER A 168 8.40 -0.85 18.73
N ARG A 169 8.63 -1.59 17.65
CA ARG A 169 7.87 -2.73 17.10
C ARG A 169 7.60 -3.91 18.06
N ARG A 170 7.91 -3.79 19.36
CA ARG A 170 7.64 -4.85 20.34
C ARG A 170 6.14 -5.03 20.45
N ASP A 171 5.64 -6.06 19.78
CA ASP A 171 4.23 -6.39 19.69
C ASP A 171 3.70 -6.73 21.09
N ARG A 172 3.07 -5.73 21.72
CA ARG A 172 2.33 -5.88 22.98
C ARG A 172 0.83 -6.07 22.72
N THR A 173 0.42 -6.23 21.45
CA THR A 173 -1.00 -6.36 21.11
C THR A 173 -1.52 -7.69 21.62
N ARG A 174 -2.69 -7.62 22.25
CA ARG A 174 -3.34 -8.75 22.89
C ARG A 174 -4.49 -9.31 22.04
N SER A 175 -4.83 -8.63 20.96
CA SER A 175 -5.89 -9.01 20.03
C SER A 175 -5.61 -8.49 18.62
N LEU A 176 -6.30 -9.08 17.64
CA LEU A 176 -6.26 -8.61 16.26
C LEU A 176 -6.83 -7.19 16.12
N ASP A 177 -7.86 -6.82 16.89
CA ASP A 177 -8.46 -5.49 16.84
C ASP A 177 -7.50 -4.40 17.33
N GLU A 178 -6.76 -4.66 18.42
CA GLU A 178 -5.71 -3.76 18.91
C GLU A 178 -4.59 -3.59 17.86
N TYR A 179 -4.22 -4.69 17.22
CA TYR A 179 -3.23 -4.68 16.13
C TYR A 179 -3.70 -3.84 14.94
N LEU A 180 -4.91 -4.07 14.44
CA LEU A 180 -5.47 -3.34 13.30
C LEU A 180 -5.59 -1.84 13.59
N ALA A 181 -6.00 -1.46 14.81
CA ALA A 181 -6.13 -0.07 15.21
C ALA A 181 -4.78 0.68 15.23
N TRP A 182 -3.68 -0.01 15.55
CA TRP A 182 -2.34 0.54 15.45
C TRP A 182 -1.82 0.50 14.00
N ARG A 183 -1.91 -0.67 13.36
CA ARG A 183 -1.31 -0.97 12.05
C ARG A 183 -1.89 -0.12 10.92
N VAL A 184 -3.15 0.32 11.03
CA VAL A 184 -3.75 1.26 10.06
C VAL A 184 -3.00 2.60 9.99
N THR A 185 -2.41 3.06 11.10
CA THR A 185 -1.56 4.26 11.10
C THR A 185 -0.18 3.93 10.53
N ASP A 186 0.41 2.82 10.96
CA ASP A 186 1.76 2.39 10.57
C ASP A 186 1.89 2.07 9.07
N ILE A 187 0.86 1.47 8.45
CA ILE A 187 0.82 1.22 7.01
C ILE A 187 0.55 2.49 6.18
N GLY A 188 0.26 3.61 6.84
CA GLY A 188 -0.01 4.89 6.17
C GLY A 188 -1.41 5.03 5.58
N HIS A 189 -2.40 4.23 6.02
CA HIS A 189 -3.78 4.29 5.48
C HIS A 189 -4.38 5.69 5.53
N PHE A 190 -4.23 6.41 6.65
CA PHE A 190 -4.73 7.78 6.79
C PHE A 190 -4.00 8.78 5.89
N VAL A 191 -2.72 8.53 5.58
CA VAL A 191 -1.95 9.35 4.64
C VAL A 191 -2.49 9.14 3.23
N THR A 192 -2.68 7.89 2.82
CA THR A 192 -3.29 7.55 1.52
C THR A 192 -4.71 8.09 1.42
N GLY A 193 -5.52 8.01 2.48
CA GLY A 193 -6.87 8.57 2.52
C GLY A 193 -6.90 10.09 2.36
N ALA A 194 -6.03 10.82 3.06
CA ALA A 194 -5.94 12.28 2.94
C ALA A 194 -5.42 12.71 1.56
N LEU A 195 -4.37 12.04 1.05
CA LEU A 195 -3.83 12.29 -0.29
C LEU A 195 -4.84 11.91 -1.39
N GLY A 196 -5.64 10.87 -1.17
CA GLY A 196 -6.72 10.44 -2.05
C GLY A 196 -7.86 11.46 -2.12
N ARG A 197 -8.31 12.00 -0.97
CA ARG A 197 -9.28 13.12 -0.93
C ARG A 197 -8.77 14.33 -1.71
N TRP A 198 -7.48 14.62 -1.61
CA TRP A 198 -6.84 15.63 -2.46
C TRP A 198 -6.89 15.21 -3.93
N ALA A 199 -6.51 13.99 -4.30
CA ALA A 199 -6.45 13.57 -5.70
C ALA A 199 -7.82 13.54 -6.41
N ILE A 200 -8.88 13.13 -5.71
CA ILE A 200 -10.26 13.06 -6.24
C ILE A 200 -11.07 14.35 -6.01
N ASP A 201 -10.49 15.32 -5.31
CA ASP A 201 -11.10 16.61 -4.93
C ASP A 201 -12.42 16.50 -4.17
N ALA A 202 -12.52 15.57 -3.21
CA ALA A 202 -13.73 15.36 -2.42
C ALA A 202 -13.62 15.97 -1.01
N SER A 203 -14.73 16.52 -0.52
CA SER A 203 -14.89 17.00 0.85
C SER A 203 -16.08 16.32 1.51
N ILE A 204 -15.85 15.67 2.66
CA ILE A 204 -16.90 14.95 3.38
C ILE A 204 -17.70 15.94 4.23
N PRO A 205 -19.03 16.03 4.07
CA PRO A 205 -19.86 16.88 4.91
C PRO A 205 -19.85 16.41 6.37
N PRO A 206 -19.90 17.32 7.37
CA PRO A 206 -19.86 16.94 8.78
C PRO A 206 -20.93 15.94 9.22
N HIS A 207 -22.11 15.98 8.61
CA HIS A 207 -23.21 15.06 8.92
C HIS A 207 -23.01 13.64 8.36
N GLU A 208 -22.09 13.44 7.41
CA GLU A 208 -21.74 12.14 6.81
C GLU A 208 -20.47 11.53 7.41
N GLU A 209 -19.65 12.34 8.11
CA GLU A 209 -18.34 11.92 8.65
C GLU A 209 -18.39 10.65 9.49
N ALA A 210 -19.42 10.44 10.32
CA ALA A 210 -19.50 9.25 11.16
C ALA A 210 -19.66 7.96 10.34
N LEU A 211 -20.48 8.00 9.30
CA LEU A 211 -20.67 6.87 8.39
C LEU A 211 -19.40 6.65 7.56
N ILE A 212 -18.85 7.72 6.97
CA ILE A 212 -17.64 7.63 6.14
C ILE A 212 -16.46 7.12 6.96
N ARG A 213 -16.26 7.59 8.19
CA ARG A 213 -15.22 7.07 9.09
C ARG A 213 -15.40 5.59 9.41
N SER A 214 -16.64 5.11 9.51
CA SER A 214 -16.90 3.68 9.76
C SER A 214 -16.56 2.81 8.54
N ILE A 215 -16.86 3.30 7.33
CA ILE A 215 -16.49 2.67 6.06
C ILE A 215 -14.97 2.68 5.89
N ASP A 216 -14.35 3.84 6.10
CA ASP A 216 -12.91 4.05 5.98
C ASP A 216 -12.12 3.15 6.94
N ALA A 217 -12.53 3.04 8.21
CA ALA A 217 -11.92 2.12 9.16
C ALA A 217 -12.06 0.65 8.76
N ASN A 218 -13.21 0.27 8.18
CA ASN A 218 -13.44 -1.09 7.70
C ASN A 218 -12.54 -1.44 6.50
N ILE A 219 -12.41 -0.51 5.55
CA ILE A 219 -11.51 -0.66 4.40
C ILE A 219 -10.05 -0.64 4.83
N GLY A 220 -9.66 0.22 5.77
CA GLY A 220 -8.31 0.24 6.32
C GLY A 220 -7.91 -1.09 6.95
N ALA A 221 -8.80 -1.73 7.70
CA ALA A 221 -8.56 -3.08 8.21
C ALA A 221 -8.37 -4.12 7.09
N GLN A 222 -9.16 -4.03 6.02
CA GLN A 222 -9.03 -4.91 4.86
C GLN A 222 -7.68 -4.73 4.17
N VAL A 223 -7.28 -3.47 3.93
CA VAL A 223 -5.99 -3.11 3.29
C VAL A 223 -4.81 -3.61 4.11
N VAL A 224 -4.85 -3.45 5.44
CA VAL A 224 -3.85 -3.98 6.37
C VAL A 224 -3.73 -5.49 6.23
N LEU A 225 -4.83 -6.23 6.34
CA LEU A 225 -4.79 -7.69 6.31
C LEU A 225 -4.32 -8.23 4.96
N VAL A 226 -4.77 -7.63 3.86
CA VAL A 226 -4.29 -7.97 2.52
C VAL A 226 -2.79 -7.74 2.42
N ASN A 227 -2.30 -6.58 2.85
CA ASN A 227 -0.88 -6.28 2.84
C ASN A 227 -0.08 -7.34 3.61
N ASP A 228 -0.43 -7.57 4.88
CA ASP A 228 0.27 -8.50 5.77
C ASP A 228 0.27 -9.94 5.23
N LEU A 229 -0.83 -10.38 4.61
CA LEU A 229 -0.94 -11.70 3.98
C LEU A 229 0.03 -11.87 2.81
N PHE A 230 0.17 -10.85 1.96
CA PHE A 230 1.04 -10.91 0.79
C PHE A 230 2.51 -10.58 1.15
N SER A 231 2.75 -9.69 2.11
CA SER A 231 4.09 -9.26 2.52
C SER A 231 4.77 -10.24 3.47
N TRP A 232 4.06 -11.23 4.04
CA TRP A 232 4.56 -12.15 5.06
C TRP A 232 5.97 -12.72 4.77
N GLU A 233 6.19 -13.28 3.59
CA GLU A 233 7.49 -13.89 3.24
C GLU A 233 8.60 -12.85 3.06
N LYS A 234 8.26 -11.66 2.54
CA LYS A 234 9.19 -10.52 2.47
C LYS A 234 9.59 -10.08 3.88
N GLU A 235 8.62 -9.92 4.76
CA GLU A 235 8.86 -9.45 6.12
C GLU A 235 9.63 -10.47 6.97
N LEU A 236 9.38 -11.78 6.81
CA LEU A 236 10.19 -12.84 7.38
C LEU A 236 11.65 -12.75 6.92
N LEU A 237 11.86 -12.58 5.61
CA LEU A 237 13.18 -12.48 5.02
C LEU A 237 13.93 -11.24 5.55
N ASP A 238 13.26 -10.11 5.69
CA ASP A 238 13.88 -8.88 6.18
C ASP A 238 14.16 -8.93 7.69
N ALA A 239 13.25 -9.49 8.48
CA ALA A 239 13.45 -9.74 9.91
C ALA A 239 14.66 -10.67 10.17
N ALA A 240 14.81 -11.72 9.36
CA ALA A 240 15.96 -12.62 9.45
C ALA A 240 17.31 -11.93 9.14
N LYS A 241 17.33 -10.96 8.22
CA LYS A 241 18.56 -10.17 7.91
C LYS A 241 18.92 -9.18 9.02
N MET A 242 17.91 -8.67 9.72
CA MET A 242 18.06 -7.60 10.71
C MET A 242 18.11 -8.12 12.15
N ASP A 243 17.96 -9.44 12.36
CA ASP A 243 17.80 -10.06 13.69
C ASP A 243 16.69 -9.38 14.50
N SER A 244 15.54 -9.12 13.85
CA SER A 244 14.38 -8.44 14.44
C SER A 244 13.14 -9.31 14.45
N GLU A 245 12.14 -8.92 15.23
CA GLU A 245 10.83 -9.57 15.22
C GLU A 245 10.01 -9.13 14.00
N VAL A 246 9.20 -10.05 13.45
CA VAL A 246 8.20 -9.73 12.42
C VAL A 246 6.96 -9.16 13.09
N VAL A 247 6.50 -8.00 12.62
CA VAL A 247 5.25 -7.36 13.09
C VAL A 247 4.20 -7.46 11.99
N ASN A 248 3.45 -8.54 12.02
CA ASN A 248 2.51 -8.92 10.96
C ASN A 248 1.33 -9.69 11.55
N ALA A 249 0.11 -9.49 11.01
CA ALA A 249 -1.08 -10.18 11.44
C ALA A 249 -0.95 -11.71 11.41
N VAL A 250 -0.23 -12.29 10.45
CA VAL A 250 0.01 -13.75 10.37
C VAL A 250 0.74 -14.23 11.62
N GLY A 251 1.86 -13.60 11.97
CA GLY A 251 2.64 -13.93 13.17
C GLY A 251 1.87 -13.70 14.47
N LEU A 252 1.03 -12.65 14.51
CA LEU A 252 0.13 -12.39 15.63
C LEU A 252 -0.89 -13.52 15.82
N VAL A 253 -1.61 -13.91 14.75
CA VAL A 253 -2.65 -14.95 14.83
C VAL A 253 -2.04 -16.32 15.15
N MET A 254 -0.88 -16.66 14.58
CA MET A 254 -0.14 -17.87 14.96
C MET A 254 0.07 -17.96 16.48
N ARG A 255 0.45 -16.83 17.10
CA ARG A 255 0.70 -16.74 18.54
C ARG A 255 -0.58 -16.78 19.37
N LEU A 256 -1.60 -16.01 18.99
CA LEU A 256 -2.86 -15.92 19.74
C LEU A 256 -3.64 -17.24 19.72
N GLU A 257 -3.67 -17.90 18.56
CA GLU A 257 -4.49 -19.10 18.33
C GLU A 257 -3.69 -20.41 18.44
N ASN A 258 -2.36 -20.31 18.62
CA ASN A 258 -1.44 -21.45 18.67
C ASN A 258 -1.55 -22.36 17.42
N VAL A 259 -1.44 -21.75 16.25
CA VAL A 259 -1.54 -22.41 14.94
C VAL A 259 -0.32 -22.12 14.05
N ASP A 260 -0.13 -22.92 13.00
CA ASP A 260 0.90 -22.65 12.00
C ASP A 260 0.55 -21.48 11.07
N ALA A 261 1.54 -20.99 10.31
CA ALA A 261 1.38 -19.85 9.41
C ALA A 261 0.29 -20.07 8.35
N GLY A 262 0.18 -21.29 7.81
CA GLY A 262 -0.83 -21.60 6.80
C GLY A 262 -2.26 -21.56 7.35
N ALA A 263 -2.46 -22.01 8.58
CA ALA A 263 -3.72 -21.90 9.30
C ALA A 263 -4.05 -20.44 9.61
N ALA A 264 -3.09 -19.67 10.15
CA ALA A 264 -3.26 -18.24 10.41
C ALA A 264 -3.63 -17.45 9.14
N GLN A 265 -2.95 -17.71 8.03
CA GLN A 265 -3.24 -17.12 6.73
C GLN A 265 -4.67 -17.43 6.24
N ARG A 266 -5.15 -18.66 6.42
CA ARG A 266 -6.55 -19.02 6.08
C ARG A 266 -7.56 -18.30 6.97
N MET A 267 -7.29 -18.16 8.26
CA MET A 267 -8.16 -17.41 9.18
C MET A 267 -8.24 -15.93 8.80
N LEU A 268 -7.11 -15.32 8.47
CA LEU A 268 -7.04 -13.92 8.02
C LEU A 268 -7.69 -13.72 6.65
N ALA A 269 -7.59 -14.69 5.73
CA ALA A 269 -8.29 -14.67 4.45
C ALA A 269 -9.82 -14.66 4.64
N ILE A 270 -10.35 -15.46 5.57
CA ILE A 270 -11.77 -15.40 5.96
C ILE A 270 -12.09 -14.02 6.53
N LYS A 271 -11.22 -13.46 7.37
CA LYS A 271 -11.43 -12.12 7.94
C LYS A 271 -11.48 -11.01 6.88
N VAL A 272 -10.64 -11.08 5.86
CA VAL A 272 -10.70 -10.17 4.70
C VAL A 272 -12.09 -10.23 4.05
N LYS A 273 -12.62 -11.44 3.80
CA LYS A 273 -13.95 -11.62 3.23
C LYS A 273 -15.07 -11.06 4.13
N GLU A 274 -14.98 -11.26 5.45
CA GLU A 274 -15.93 -10.68 6.40
C GLU A 274 -15.94 -9.15 6.38
N LEU A 275 -14.78 -8.51 6.23
CA LEU A 275 -14.67 -7.06 6.11
C LEU A 275 -15.31 -6.55 4.82
N GLU A 276 -15.18 -7.29 3.73
CA GLU A 276 -15.87 -7.00 2.47
C GLU A 276 -17.40 -7.12 2.59
N ASP A 277 -17.90 -8.18 3.25
CA ASP A 277 -19.34 -8.33 3.48
C ASP A 277 -19.88 -7.20 4.37
N LYS A 278 -19.13 -6.84 5.42
CA LYS A 278 -19.46 -5.71 6.28
C LYS A 278 -19.47 -4.38 5.53
N HIS A 279 -18.61 -4.20 4.52
CA HIS A 279 -18.66 -3.00 3.66
C HIS A 279 -19.98 -2.91 2.90
N VAL A 280 -20.44 -4.02 2.34
CA VAL A 280 -21.76 -4.09 1.66
C VAL A 280 -22.88 -3.75 2.64
N GLU A 281 -22.87 -4.31 3.85
CA GLU A 281 -23.86 -3.99 4.90
C GLU A 281 -23.80 -2.52 5.35
N LEU A 282 -22.61 -1.93 5.42
CA LEU A 282 -22.45 -0.52 5.78
C LEU A 282 -23.08 0.40 4.72
N LEU A 283 -23.07 0.02 3.44
CA LEU A 283 -23.63 0.81 2.34
C LEU A 283 -25.10 0.51 2.03
N ASP A 284 -25.62 -0.64 2.48
CA ASP A 284 -26.99 -1.07 2.19
C ASP A 284 -28.04 0.00 2.57
N GLY A 285 -28.85 0.40 1.59
CA GLY A 285 -29.85 1.47 1.70
C GLY A 285 -29.31 2.88 1.98
N LYS A 286 -27.99 3.10 2.04
CA LYS A 286 -27.38 4.38 2.43
C LYS A 286 -26.68 5.10 1.28
N MET A 287 -26.16 4.36 0.31
CA MET A 287 -25.36 4.93 -0.78
C MET A 287 -26.09 6.04 -1.55
N GLU A 288 -27.39 5.90 -1.82
CA GLU A 288 -28.17 6.90 -2.55
C GLU A 288 -28.29 8.24 -1.81
N ASN A 289 -28.31 8.20 -0.48
CA ASN A 289 -28.49 9.37 0.40
C ASN A 289 -27.19 10.15 0.62
N LEU A 290 -26.04 9.61 0.21
CA LEU A 290 -24.76 10.30 0.32
C LEU A 290 -24.63 11.45 -0.68
N SER A 291 -23.92 12.50 -0.27
CA SER A 291 -23.44 13.57 -1.15
C SER A 291 -22.58 13.02 -2.28
N ARG A 292 -22.42 13.82 -3.35
CA ARG A 292 -21.56 13.48 -4.50
C ARG A 292 -20.13 13.16 -4.04
N ASP A 293 -19.56 14.03 -3.21
CA ASP A 293 -18.19 13.90 -2.72
C ASP A 293 -18.01 12.64 -1.87
N SER A 294 -18.95 12.33 -0.98
CA SER A 294 -18.93 11.10 -0.20
C SER A 294 -19.04 9.85 -1.06
N LYS A 295 -19.89 9.85 -2.10
CA LYS A 295 -19.97 8.74 -3.07
C LYS A 295 -18.64 8.55 -3.80
N VAL A 296 -17.99 9.64 -4.21
CA VAL A 296 -16.67 9.61 -4.88
C VAL A 296 -15.59 9.09 -3.92
N TYR A 297 -15.63 9.47 -2.65
CA TYR A 297 -14.70 8.96 -1.63
C TYR A 297 -14.92 7.48 -1.31
N VAL A 298 -16.17 7.02 -1.20
CA VAL A 298 -16.47 5.57 -1.04
C VAL A 298 -15.90 4.76 -2.20
N ARG A 299 -16.10 5.22 -3.45
CA ARG A 299 -15.49 4.55 -4.62
C ARG A 299 -13.96 4.56 -4.58
N PHE A 300 -13.36 5.63 -4.09
CA PHE A 300 -11.91 5.68 -3.87
C PHE A 300 -11.46 4.61 -2.84
N LEU A 301 -12.19 4.43 -1.74
CA LEU A 301 -11.90 3.39 -0.75
C LEU A 301 -12.03 1.97 -1.34
N GLU A 302 -13.06 1.72 -2.15
CA GLU A 302 -13.22 0.45 -2.88
C GLU A 302 -12.09 0.21 -3.88
N ASN A 303 -11.70 1.25 -4.64
CA ASN A 303 -10.55 1.20 -5.54
C ASN A 303 -9.25 0.95 -4.78
N MET A 304 -9.08 1.52 -3.59
CA MET A 304 -7.93 1.29 -2.72
C MET A 304 -7.83 -0.17 -2.29
N ALA A 305 -8.92 -0.75 -1.78
CA ALA A 305 -8.97 -2.16 -1.40
C ALA A 305 -8.65 -3.09 -2.59
N ALA A 306 -9.33 -2.87 -3.72
CA ALA A 306 -9.15 -3.68 -4.93
C ALA A 306 -7.76 -3.53 -5.55
N GLY A 307 -7.28 -2.29 -5.62
CA GLY A 307 -5.97 -1.94 -6.18
C GLY A 307 -4.83 -2.48 -5.31
N ASN A 308 -4.96 -2.37 -3.99
CA ASN A 308 -4.01 -2.94 -3.04
C ASN A 308 -3.90 -4.46 -3.20
N GLU A 309 -5.03 -5.16 -3.25
CA GLU A 309 -5.05 -6.61 -3.44
C GLU A 309 -4.47 -7.02 -4.80
N SER A 310 -4.93 -6.39 -5.88
CA SER A 310 -4.50 -6.70 -7.25
C SER A 310 -3.00 -6.49 -7.42
N TRP A 311 -2.46 -5.37 -6.93
CA TRP A 311 -1.03 -5.10 -6.97
C TRP A 311 -0.24 -6.05 -6.06
N SER A 312 -0.72 -6.34 -4.85
CA SER A 312 -0.04 -7.23 -3.91
C SER A 312 0.13 -8.65 -4.44
N ARG A 313 -0.83 -9.14 -5.24
CA ARG A 313 -0.77 -10.45 -5.91
C ARG A 313 0.28 -10.53 -7.03
N GLY A 314 0.66 -9.39 -7.61
CA GLY A 314 1.47 -9.32 -8.83
C GLY A 314 2.83 -8.63 -8.68
N THR A 315 3.07 -7.92 -7.58
CA THR A 315 4.29 -7.14 -7.39
C THR A 315 5.50 -8.01 -7.05
N ALA A 316 6.66 -7.68 -7.64
CA ALA A 316 7.94 -8.27 -7.24
C ALA A 316 8.32 -7.92 -5.79
N ARG A 317 7.70 -6.89 -5.20
CA ARG A 317 7.95 -6.47 -3.81
C ARG A 317 7.62 -7.60 -2.82
N TYR A 318 6.58 -8.37 -3.07
CA TYR A 318 6.09 -9.41 -2.15
C TYR A 318 6.43 -10.82 -2.61
N ASN A 319 6.73 -10.99 -3.89
CA ASN A 319 7.08 -12.29 -4.43
C ASN A 319 8.52 -12.69 -4.05
N VAL A 320 8.67 -13.58 -3.06
CA VAL A 320 9.95 -14.11 -2.59
C VAL A 320 10.14 -15.56 -3.04
N VAL A 321 11.16 -15.83 -3.85
CA VAL A 321 11.55 -17.19 -4.27
C VAL A 321 13.03 -17.40 -3.93
N GLY A 322 13.34 -18.52 -3.25
CA GLY A 322 14.72 -18.84 -2.87
C GLY A 322 15.40 -17.78 -1.99
N GLY A 323 14.62 -17.04 -1.19
CA GLY A 323 15.12 -15.97 -0.33
C GLY A 323 15.47 -14.67 -1.07
N GLN A 324 15.00 -14.50 -2.31
CA GLN A 324 15.12 -13.25 -3.07
C GLN A 324 13.77 -12.79 -3.57
N GLN A 325 13.54 -11.48 -3.54
CA GLN A 325 12.43 -10.86 -4.26
C GLN A 325 12.65 -11.06 -5.76
N VAL A 326 11.62 -11.51 -6.47
CA VAL A 326 11.65 -11.78 -7.91
C VAL A 326 10.38 -11.31 -8.56
N ARG A 327 10.48 -10.83 -9.79
CA ARG A 327 9.30 -10.56 -10.61
C ARG A 327 8.59 -11.88 -10.95
N PRO A 328 7.27 -11.99 -10.77
CA PRO A 328 6.53 -13.18 -11.22
C PRO A 328 6.68 -13.37 -12.75
N GLU A 329 7.00 -14.59 -13.20
CA GLU A 329 7.12 -14.93 -14.64
C GLU A 329 5.76 -14.96 -15.34
N VAL A 330 4.71 -15.31 -14.57
CA VAL A 330 3.32 -15.22 -14.98
C VAL A 330 2.71 -14.19 -14.06
N GLU A 331 2.32 -13.03 -14.59
CA GLU A 331 1.42 -12.13 -13.87
C GLU A 331 0.24 -13.01 -13.38
N ASN A 332 -0.12 -12.95 -12.10
CA ASN A 332 -1.36 -13.58 -11.62
C ASN A 332 -2.57 -12.80 -12.19
N ILE A 333 -2.78 -12.91 -13.51
CA ILE A 333 -3.71 -12.11 -14.32
C ILE A 333 -5.16 -12.56 -14.09
N SER A 334 -5.44 -13.54 -13.24
CA SER A 334 -6.80 -14.09 -13.08
C SER A 334 -7.85 -13.05 -12.64
N PHE A 335 -7.45 -11.82 -12.29
CA PHE A 335 -8.34 -10.71 -11.97
C PHE A 335 -8.19 -9.46 -12.85
N ARG A 336 -7.34 -9.44 -13.90
CA ARG A 336 -7.43 -8.38 -14.93
C ARG A 336 -8.56 -8.70 -15.91
N VAL A 337 -9.78 -8.86 -15.41
CA VAL A 337 -10.95 -8.57 -16.25
C VAL A 337 -11.14 -7.07 -16.13
N PHE A 338 -10.44 -6.32 -16.96
CA PHE A 338 -10.79 -4.93 -17.17
C PHE A 338 -12.15 -4.94 -17.85
N ASP A 339 -13.18 -4.50 -17.15
CA ASP A 339 -14.45 -4.21 -17.78
C ASP A 339 -14.29 -2.92 -18.58
N LEU A 340 -13.69 -3.04 -19.77
CA LEU A 340 -13.56 -1.94 -20.74
C LEU A 340 -14.89 -1.65 -21.46
N GLU A 341 -15.95 -2.41 -21.17
CA GLU A 341 -17.27 -2.28 -21.78
C GLU A 341 -18.39 -2.32 -20.74
N GLY A 342 -18.45 -1.34 -19.84
CA GLY A 342 -19.50 -1.31 -18.80
C GLY A 342 -20.01 0.05 -18.34
N ASP A 343 -19.23 1.12 -18.45
CA ASP A 343 -19.67 2.45 -17.99
C ASP A 343 -19.98 3.34 -19.20
N LYS A 344 -21.15 3.12 -19.80
CA LYS A 344 -21.81 4.23 -20.49
C LYS A 344 -22.04 5.28 -19.42
N GLY A 345 -21.25 6.34 -19.50
CA GLY A 345 -21.16 7.40 -18.50
C GLY A 345 -22.46 7.67 -17.78
N CYS A 346 -22.40 7.60 -16.46
CA CYS A 346 -23.13 8.59 -15.69
C CYS A 346 -22.50 9.95 -15.99
N ASP A 347 -23.04 10.62 -17.01
CA ASP A 347 -23.07 12.08 -17.04
C ASP A 347 -23.67 12.54 -15.70
N ILE A 348 -22.83 13.06 -14.81
CA ILE A 348 -23.20 13.92 -13.67
C ILE A 348 -22.21 15.07 -13.51
#